data_AF-A0A520HFA7-F1
#
_entry.id   AF-A0A520HFA7-F1
#
_cell.length_a   1.000
_cell.length_b   1.000
_cell.length_c   1.000
_cell.angle_alpha   90.00
_cell.angle_beta   90.00
_cell.angle_gamma   90.00
#
_symmetry.space_group_name_H-M   'P 1'
#
loop_
_entity.id
_entity.type
_entity.pdbx_description
1 polymer ?
#
loop_
_entity_poly.entity_id
_entity_poly.type
_entity_poly.pdbx_seq_one_letter_code
_entity_poly.pdbx_strand_id
1 'polypeptide(L)'
;MDPGHQMAAREAWAASDGRIDYIGDWHTHPQNAPTPSSKDYLEWKKLIASVHAPHLFAIVGTREVRIWLSSELSKKIVPTFRT
;
A
#
# COMPACT_ATOMS: atom_id res chain seq x y z
N MET A 1 -9.79 4.14 -2.50
CA MET A 1 -8.77 5.13 -2.88
C MET A 1 -9.47 6.37 -3.42
N ASP A 2 -8.94 7.55 -3.08
CA ASP A 2 -9.42 8.82 -3.63
C ASP A 2 -9.29 8.86 -5.17
N PRO A 3 -10.27 9.40 -5.92
CA PRO A 3 -10.22 9.46 -7.39
C PRO A 3 -9.00 10.19 -7.95
N GLY A 4 -8.46 11.19 -7.24
CA GLY A 4 -7.28 11.94 -7.68
C GLY A 4 -6.01 11.07 -7.69
N HIS A 5 -5.81 10.26 -6.65
CA HIS A 5 -4.68 9.31 -6.61
C HIS A 5 -4.77 8.25 -7.70
N GLN A 6 -5.99 7.76 -8.01
CA GLN A 6 -6.19 6.80 -9.10
C GLN A 6 -5.86 7.41 -10.47
N MET A 7 -6.23 8.66 -10.69
CA MET A 7 -5.93 9.36 -11.94
C MET A 7 -4.41 9.53 -12.13
N ALA A 8 -3.71 10.01 -11.10
CA ALA A 8 -2.26 10.17 -11.14
C ALA A 8 -1.52 8.85 -11.42
N ALA A 9 -1.97 7.74 -10.81
CA ALA A 9 -1.42 6.41 -11.07
C ALA A 9 -1.63 5.98 -12.53
N ARG A 10 -2.83 6.20 -13.09
CA ARG A 10 -3.14 5.86 -14.49
C ARG A 10 -2.34 6.71 -15.47
N GLU A 11 -2.16 7.99 -15.18
CA GLU A 11 -1.34 8.90 -15.98
C GLU A 11 0.13 8.45 -16.00
N ALA A 12 0.69 8.10 -14.83
CA ALA A 12 2.05 7.57 -14.74
C ALA A 12 2.22 6.24 -15.48
N TRP A 13 1.25 5.34 -15.38
CA TRP A 13 1.22 4.08 -16.14
C TRP A 13 1.25 4.35 -17.65
N ALA A 14 0.35 5.20 -18.15
CA ALA A 14 0.26 5.53 -19.56
C ALA A 14 1.52 6.25 -20.08
N ALA A 15 2.01 7.26 -19.36
CA ALA A 15 3.19 8.04 -19.74
C ALA A 15 4.50 7.23 -19.74
N SER A 16 4.52 6.11 -19.02
CA SER A 16 5.65 5.20 -18.95
C SER A 16 5.56 4.02 -19.91
N ASP A 17 4.59 3.98 -20.82
CA ASP A 17 4.30 2.79 -21.66
C ASP A 17 4.13 1.51 -20.83
N GLY A 18 3.52 1.64 -19.65
CA GLY A 18 3.30 0.52 -18.72
C GLY A 18 4.53 0.06 -17.95
N ARG A 19 5.57 0.90 -17.80
CA ARG A 19 6.78 0.57 -17.02
C ARG A 19 6.71 1.00 -15.55
N ILE A 20 5.82 1.93 -15.21
CA ILE A 20 5.57 2.42 -13.85
C ILE A 20 4.16 1.99 -13.45
N ASP A 21 4.05 1.23 -12.36
CA ASP A 21 2.77 0.73 -11.85
C ASP A 21 2.45 1.19 -10.43
N TYR A 22 1.16 1.18 -10.11
CA TYR A 22 0.67 1.35 -8.76
C TYR A 22 0.73 0.00 -8.03
N ILE A 23 1.62 -0.10 -7.04
CA ILE A 23 1.85 -1.34 -6.29
C ILE A 23 1.23 -1.35 -4.89
N GLY A 24 0.56 -0.27 -4.47
CA GLY A 24 -0.09 -0.17 -3.16
C GLY A 24 0.04 1.22 -2.53
N ASP A 25 -0.36 1.33 -1.26
CA ASP A 25 -0.56 2.61 -0.57
C ASP A 25 0.46 2.83 0.55
N TRP A 26 0.78 4.10 0.81
CA TRP A 26 1.56 4.51 1.98
C TRP A 26 0.91 5.70 2.69
N HIS A 27 1.14 5.83 3.99
CA HIS A 27 0.73 6.99 4.78
C HIS A 27 1.59 7.16 6.04
N THR A 28 1.33 8.19 6.84
CA THR A 28 2.11 8.51 8.04
C THR A 28 1.33 8.30 9.33
N HIS A 29 1.98 7.81 10.39
CA HIS A 29 1.46 7.81 11.76
C HIS A 29 2.34 8.66 12.68
N PRO A 30 1.78 9.36 13.68
CA PRO A 30 2.55 10.05 14.72
C PRO A 30 3.09 9.08 15.78
N GLN A 31 3.60 7.92 15.34
CA GLN A 31 4.15 6.86 16.18
C GLN A 31 5.64 6.73 15.88
N ASN A 32 6.47 6.51 16.89
CA ASN A 32 7.89 6.19 16.68
C ASN A 32 8.03 4.95 15.79
N ALA A 33 7.29 3.91 16.16
CA ALA A 33 7.27 2.59 15.56
C ALA A 33 5.83 2.30 15.10
N PRO A 34 5.49 2.55 13.83
CA PRO A 34 4.10 2.59 13.41
C PRO A 34 3.46 1.20 13.42
N THR A 35 2.16 1.17 13.70
CA THR A 35 1.33 -0.04 13.62
C THR A 35 0.06 0.26 12.83
N PRO A 36 -0.39 -0.63 11.94
CA PRO A 36 -1.64 -0.43 11.22
C PRO A 36 -2.80 -0.49 12.20
N SER A 37 -3.71 0.47 12.07
CA SER A 37 -4.99 0.50 12.76
C SER A 37 -5.99 -0.45 12.10
N SER A 38 -7.14 -0.64 12.74
CA SER A 38 -8.26 -1.40 12.17
C SER A 38 -8.76 -0.79 10.85
N LYS A 39 -8.72 0.54 10.72
CA LYS A 39 -9.11 1.25 9.51
C LYS A 39 -8.15 0.96 8.35
N ASP A 40 -6.84 0.90 8.64
CA ASP A 40 -5.83 0.61 7.62
C ASP A 40 -6.03 -0.80 7.05
N TYR A 41 -6.24 -1.79 7.91
CA TYR A 41 -6.56 -3.15 7.46
C TYR A 41 -7.84 -3.24 6.65
N LEU A 42 -8.86 -2.44 6.97
CA LEU A 42 -10.11 -2.42 6.21
C LEU A 42 -9.90 -1.88 4.79
N GLU A 43 -9.16 -0.78 4.64
CA GLU A 43 -8.86 -0.20 3.33
C GLU A 43 -7.93 -1.11 2.52
N TRP A 44 -6.91 -1.70 3.14
CA TRP A 44 -6.01 -2.64 2.46
C TRP A 44 -6.76 -3.87 1.94
N LYS A 45 -7.70 -4.41 2.72
CA LYS A 45 -8.56 -5.52 2.26
C LYS A 45 -9.41 -5.14 1.04
N LYS A 46 -9.93 -3.91 0.97
CA LYS A 46 -10.68 -3.41 -0.19
C LYS A 46 -9.78 -3.32 -1.42
N LEU A 47 -8.56 -2.81 -1.27
CA LEU A 47 -7.58 -2.72 -2.35
C LEU A 47 -7.21 -4.09 -2.91
N ILE A 48 -6.87 -5.04 -2.03
CA ILE A 48 -6.56 -6.44 -2.38
C ILE A 48 -7.72 -7.10 -3.15
N ALA A 49 -8.96 -6.77 -2.81
CA ALA A 49 -10.13 -7.30 -3.51
C ALA A 49 -10.40 -6.63 -4.86
N SER A 50 -9.90 -5.39 -5.06
CA SER A 50 -10.13 -4.60 -6.27
C SER A 50 -9.05 -4.78 -7.34
N VAL A 51 -7.83 -5.11 -6.94
CA VAL A 51 -6.69 -5.32 -7.84
C VAL A 51 -6.12 -6.70 -7.58
N HIS A 52 -6.12 -7.57 -8.60
CA HIS A 52 -5.61 -8.94 -8.47
C HIS A 52 -4.10 -8.99 -8.72
N ALA A 53 -3.34 -8.41 -7.78
CA ALA A 53 -1.88 -8.39 -7.79
C ALA A 53 -1.31 -8.34 -6.35
N PRO A 54 -0.03 -8.68 -6.13
CA PRO A 54 0.62 -8.39 -4.86
C PRO A 54 0.58 -6.89 -4.54
N HIS A 55 0.34 -6.53 -3.28
CA HIS A 55 0.37 -5.14 -2.82
C HIS A 55 1.46 -4.91 -1.80
N LEU A 56 2.04 -3.72 -1.84
CA LEU A 56 2.94 -3.17 -0.85
C LEU A 56 2.23 -2.06 -0.08
N PHE A 57 2.21 -2.19 1.24
CA PHE A 57 1.70 -1.14 2.13
C PHE A 57 2.81 -0.62 3.02
N ALA A 58 2.93 0.69 3.16
CA ALA A 58 3.92 1.28 4.05
C ALA A 58 3.28 2.27 5.03
N ILE A 59 3.74 2.24 6.27
CA ILE A 59 3.41 3.28 7.26
C ILE A 59 4.72 3.91 7.72
N VAL A 60 4.83 5.22 7.50
CA VAL A 60 5.98 6.03 7.91
C VAL A 60 5.71 6.58 9.31
N GLY A 61 6.52 6.14 10.28
CA GLY A 61 6.52 6.69 11.63
C GLY A 61 7.51 7.84 11.77
N THR A 62 7.66 8.35 12.99
CA THR A 62 8.61 9.41 13.29
C THR A 62 10.06 8.92 13.43
N ARG A 63 10.27 7.60 13.58
CA ARG A 63 11.61 7.00 13.72
C ARG A 63 11.90 5.82 12.81
N GLU A 64 10.88 5.14 12.29
CA GLU A 64 11.07 4.00 11.39
C GLU A 64 9.93 3.91 10.36
N VAL A 65 10.20 3.22 9.26
CA VAL A 65 9.20 2.85 8.26
C VAL A 65 8.91 1.36 8.41
N ARG A 66 7.64 1.00 8.38
CA ARG A 66 7.24 -0.41 8.33
C ARG A 66 6.49 -0.72 7.06
N ILE A 67 6.78 -1.89 6.51
CA ILE A 67 6.24 -2.36 5.24
C ILE A 67 5.52 -3.69 5.43
N TRP A 68 4.35 -3.80 4.82
CA TRP A 68 3.57 -5.03 4.72
C TRP A 68 3.39 -5.42 3.26
N LEU A 69 3.42 -6.73 2.99
CA LEU A 69 3.08 -7.29 1.69
C LEU A 69 1.79 -8.09 1.79
N SER A 70 0.97 -8.02 0.75
CA SER A 70 -0.14 -8.95 0.57
C SER A 70 0.13 -9.90 -0.58
N SER A 71 -0.14 -11.18 -0.34
CA SER A 71 -0.13 -12.21 -1.39
C SER A 71 -1.56 -12.54 -1.81
N GLU A 72 -1.80 -12.58 -3.11
CA GLU A 72 -3.10 -12.97 -3.69
C GLU A 72 -3.53 -14.37 -3.23
N LEU A 73 -2.60 -15.33 -3.21
CA LEU A 73 -2.85 -16.74 -2.88
C LEU A 73 -3.37 -16.95 -1.45
N SER A 74 -2.91 -16.13 -0.50
CA SER A 74 -3.29 -16.27 0.91
C SER A 74 -4.27 -15.19 1.39
N LYS A 75 -4.40 -14.08 0.64
CA LYS A 75 -5.06 -12.84 1.06
C LYS A 75 -4.60 -12.33 2.44
N LYS A 76 -3.42 -12.79 2.89
CA LYS A 76 -2.82 -12.39 4.16
C LYS A 76 -1.93 -11.18 3.91
N ILE A 77 -1.97 -10.27 4.87
CA ILE A 77 -1.08 -9.12 4.95
C ILE A 77 0.00 -9.48 5.98
N VAL A 78 1.25 -9.52 5.54
CA VAL A 78 2.38 -9.94 6.36
C VAL A 78 3.39 -8.80 6.49
N PRO A 79 3.91 -8.51 7.69
CA PRO A 79 5.00 -7.56 7.86
C PRO A 79 6.27 -8.13 7.20
N THR A 80 7.01 -7.29 6.50
CA THR A 80 8.14 -7.75 5.68
C THR A 80 9.49 -7.25 6.18
N PHE A 81 9.61 -5.98 6.57
CA PHE A 81 10.87 -5.41 7.04
C PHE A 81 10.64 -4.28 8.06
N ARG A 82 11.59 -4.12 8.98
CA ARG A 82 11.75 -2.93 9.84
C ARG A 82 12.99 -2.20 9.35
N THR A 83 12.84 -0.96 8.89
CA THR A 83 13.96 -0.09 8.48
C THR A 83 13.96 1.17 9.30
#